data_AF-F0W5M8-F1
#
_entry.id   AF-F0W5M8-F1
#
_cell.length_a   1.000
_cell.length_b   1.000
_cell.length_c   1.000
_cell.angle_alpha   90.00
_cell.angle_beta   90.00
_cell.angle_gamma   90.00
#
_symmetry.space_group_name_H-M   'P 1'
#
loop_
_entity.id
_entity.type
_entity.pdbx_description
1 polymer ?
#
loop_
_entity_poly.entity_id
_entity_poly.type
_entity_poly.pdbx_seq_one_letter_code
_entity_poly.pdbx_strand_id
1 'polypeptide(L)'
;MLARRRFRSGFSYELRRRTAVGTAEIQSFSSSIDQIPSNGLKEPRKVLVGLGNPTEKYVDTRHNIGKRALTHFLKSHVSSSVNRSLQMLHDPSVHGDVIQAAIGYTAEDSAGYDLVDFFSERSRAKTAATGVPHPTVQLTLLAPTTYMNASGKSVRGFLSHHRWRLKRNPLSLNFQDEMLVLSDEVSLPFGTIRLKSRGSSGGQNGVKDVIQCVGTDRFARLKIGVGASQWFTNGNTGPPSHFPLDKYVLSRFNSSEQDRLGDLLKYIQEVLRVYLHRGLQQATTVANGMDLDAYLHKFADKKAVV
;
A
#
# COMPACT_ATOMS: atom_id res chain seq x y z
N MET A 1 -17.58 40.65 -40.91
CA MET A 1 -16.26 40.26 -41.45
C MET A 1 -15.22 40.50 -40.36
N LEU A 2 -14.89 39.47 -39.55
CA LEU A 2 -13.82 39.52 -38.56
C LEU A 2 -13.30 38.10 -38.37
N ALA A 3 -12.07 37.88 -38.84
CA ALA A 3 -11.45 36.59 -39.07
C ALA A 3 -10.75 36.05 -37.80
N ARG A 4 -10.87 34.73 -37.62
CA ARG A 4 -10.19 33.94 -36.60
C ARG A 4 -8.67 33.95 -36.83
N ARG A 5 -7.88 34.29 -35.81
CA ARG A 5 -6.42 34.06 -35.80
C ARG A 5 -6.08 32.88 -34.88
N ARG A 6 -5.62 31.78 -35.50
CA ARG A 6 -4.82 30.72 -34.89
C ARG A 6 -3.43 31.28 -34.63
N PHE A 7 -2.91 31.13 -33.41
CA PHE A 7 -1.48 31.28 -33.13
C PHE A 7 -0.86 29.91 -32.92
N ARG A 8 0.01 29.53 -33.87
CA ARG A 8 1.10 28.57 -33.69
C ARG A 8 2.32 29.39 -33.28
N SER A 9 3.06 28.94 -32.27
CA SER A 9 4.46 29.35 -32.09
C SER A 9 5.23 28.15 -31.56
N GLY A 10 6.00 27.52 -32.45
CA GLY A 10 7.08 26.64 -32.07
C GLY A 10 8.27 27.49 -31.61
N PHE A 11 9.04 26.95 -30.67
CA PHE A 11 10.41 27.36 -30.43
C PHE A 11 11.26 26.10 -30.43
N SER A 12 12.06 25.96 -31.47
CA SER A 12 13.13 24.98 -31.63
C SER A 12 14.41 25.66 -31.14
N TYR A 13 15.17 24.98 -30.29
CA TYR A 13 16.59 25.26 -30.09
C TYR A 13 17.36 23.95 -30.26
N GLU A 14 18.18 23.90 -31.29
CA GLU A 14 19.15 22.83 -31.53
C GLU A 14 20.46 23.46 -32.03
N LEU A 15 21.55 23.30 -31.26
CA LEU A 15 22.98 23.32 -31.65
C LEU A 15 23.82 23.36 -30.35
N ARG A 16 24.96 22.67 -30.14
CA ARG A 16 25.76 21.72 -30.94
C ARG A 16 26.71 20.96 -29.99
N ARG A 17 27.14 19.77 -30.42
CA ARG A 17 27.95 18.74 -29.75
C ARG A 17 29.41 19.12 -29.41
N ARG A 18 29.97 18.47 -28.37
CA ARG A 18 31.29 17.78 -28.22
C ARG A 18 31.44 17.43 -26.71
N THR A 19 31.81 16.26 -26.20
CA THR A 19 32.47 15.02 -26.66
C THR A 19 32.14 13.87 -25.69
N ALA A 20 32.32 12.64 -26.16
CA ALA A 20 31.85 11.35 -25.65
C ALA A 20 32.22 10.95 -24.20
N VAL A 21 31.21 10.55 -23.41
CA VAL A 21 31.16 9.32 -22.57
C VAL A 21 29.69 8.86 -22.55
N GLY A 22 29.45 7.57 -22.76
CA GLY A 22 28.15 6.98 -23.12
C GLY A 22 26.94 7.42 -22.30
N THR A 23 26.00 8.08 -22.97
CA THR A 23 24.66 8.37 -22.47
C THR A 23 23.78 7.14 -22.63
N ALA A 24 23.37 6.54 -21.52
CA ALA A 24 22.25 5.60 -21.50
C ALA A 24 21.01 6.34 -22.05
N GLU A 25 20.36 5.75 -23.04
CA GLU A 25 19.14 6.27 -23.64
C GLU A 25 18.08 6.50 -22.56
N ILE A 26 17.72 7.77 -22.35
CA ILE A 26 16.50 8.14 -21.64
C ILE A 26 15.36 7.77 -22.58
N GLN A 27 14.87 6.52 -22.48
CA GLN A 27 13.61 6.13 -23.11
C GLN A 27 12.51 6.99 -22.49
N SER A 28 11.93 7.85 -23.31
CA SER A 28 10.70 8.56 -23.01
C SER A 28 9.61 7.56 -22.64
N PHE A 29 9.27 7.46 -21.35
CA PHE A 29 8.17 6.67 -20.82
C PHE A 29 6.81 7.32 -21.15
N SER A 30 6.53 7.45 -22.44
CA SER A 30 5.29 7.99 -22.98
C SER A 30 4.94 7.14 -24.20
N SER A 31 4.25 6.02 -23.98
CA SER A 31 3.28 5.42 -24.94
C SER A 31 2.83 3.99 -24.60
N SER A 32 3.40 3.28 -23.62
CA SER A 32 2.91 1.93 -23.27
C SER A 32 1.82 1.91 -22.17
N ILE A 33 1.39 3.08 -21.66
CA ILE A 33 0.45 3.21 -20.55
C ILE A 33 -1.02 3.35 -21.02
N ASP A 34 -1.26 3.69 -22.29
CA ASP A 34 -2.61 4.03 -22.78
C ASP A 34 -3.36 2.91 -23.53
N GLN A 35 -2.89 1.66 -23.50
CA GLN A 35 -3.52 0.56 -24.24
C GLN A 35 -3.50 -0.77 -23.46
N ILE A 36 -3.90 -0.79 -22.18
CA ILE A 36 -4.55 -2.01 -21.68
C ILE A 36 -6.01 -1.87 -22.09
N PRO A 37 -6.50 -2.67 -23.04
CA PRO A 37 -7.89 -2.61 -23.45
C PRO A 37 -8.74 -2.80 -22.20
N SER A 38 -9.73 -1.93 -21.97
CA SER A 38 -10.82 -2.19 -21.03
C SER A 38 -11.74 -3.33 -21.49
N ASN A 39 -11.26 -4.19 -22.40
CA ASN A 39 -11.97 -5.36 -22.91
C ASN A 39 -12.05 -6.40 -21.79
N GLY A 40 -13.09 -6.28 -20.96
CA GLY A 40 -13.69 -7.43 -20.30
C GLY A 40 -12.91 -8.11 -19.18
N LEU A 41 -11.83 -7.52 -18.65
CA LEU A 41 -11.19 -8.08 -17.45
C LEU A 41 -12.14 -8.00 -16.24
N LYS A 42 -12.66 -9.17 -15.83
CA LYS A 42 -13.42 -9.41 -14.59
C LYS A 42 -12.49 -9.43 -13.35
N GLU A 43 -11.43 -8.64 -13.32
CA GLU A 43 -10.44 -8.70 -12.24
C GLU A 43 -10.40 -7.37 -11.46
N PRO A 44 -10.36 -7.40 -10.12
CA PRO A 44 -10.38 -6.17 -9.32
C PRO A 44 -9.08 -5.39 -9.50
N ARG A 45 -9.20 -4.07 -9.76
CA ARG A 45 -8.08 -3.14 -9.62
C ARG A 45 -7.93 -2.77 -8.15
N LYS A 46 -6.73 -2.95 -7.59
CA LYS A 46 -6.43 -2.65 -6.19
C LYS A 46 -5.29 -1.66 -6.08
N VAL A 47 -5.44 -0.64 -5.24
CA VAL A 47 -4.38 0.30 -4.90
C VAL A 47 -4.02 0.19 -3.43
N LEU A 48 -2.74 -0.03 -3.15
CA LEU A 48 -2.17 0.02 -1.81
C LEU A 48 -1.47 1.36 -1.64
N VAL A 49 -1.88 2.11 -0.62
CA VAL A 49 -1.31 3.43 -0.31
C VAL A 49 -0.50 3.34 0.98
N GLY A 50 0.82 3.53 0.89
CA GLY A 50 1.71 3.55 2.06
C GLY A 50 1.92 4.97 2.56
N LEU A 51 1.35 5.33 3.71
CA LEU A 51 1.52 6.66 4.28
C LEU A 51 2.88 6.83 4.97
N GLY A 52 3.41 8.05 4.90
CA GLY A 52 4.70 8.45 5.50
C GLY A 52 5.14 9.83 5.03
N ASN A 53 6.02 10.47 5.78
CA ASN A 53 6.67 11.71 5.35
C ASN A 53 7.74 11.45 4.27
N PRO A 54 8.04 12.43 3.39
CA PRO A 54 9.13 12.37 2.42
C PRO A 54 10.47 12.73 3.09
N THR A 55 11.60 12.49 2.42
CA THR A 55 13.00 12.75 2.88
C THR A 55 13.60 11.71 3.83
N GLU A 56 14.93 11.61 3.80
CA GLU A 56 15.73 10.61 4.53
C GLU A 56 15.54 10.67 6.05
N LYS A 57 15.37 11.87 6.63
CA LYS A 57 15.24 12.03 8.09
C LYS A 57 14.02 11.32 8.68
N TYR A 58 13.00 11.01 7.89
CA TYR A 58 11.81 10.30 8.38
C TYR A 58 11.77 8.81 8.05
N VAL A 59 12.72 8.31 7.25
CA VAL A 59 12.69 6.92 6.72
C VAL A 59 12.49 5.89 7.84
N ASP A 60 13.17 6.06 8.97
CA ASP A 60 13.14 5.11 10.09
C ASP A 60 12.16 5.48 11.20
N THR A 61 11.28 6.45 10.97
CA THR A 61 10.29 6.87 11.98
C THR A 61 9.07 5.95 12.00
N ARG A 62 8.40 5.87 13.16
CA ARG A 62 7.14 5.12 13.30
C ARG A 62 6.09 5.54 12.27
N HIS A 63 6.01 6.84 12.00
CA HIS A 63 5.05 7.42 11.05
C HIS A 63 5.26 6.96 9.60
N ASN A 64 6.44 6.43 9.27
CA ASN A 64 6.76 5.92 7.93
C ASN A 64 6.51 4.40 7.80
N ILE A 65 5.94 3.73 8.81
CA ILE A 65 5.71 2.28 8.76
C ILE A 65 4.81 1.86 7.58
N GLY A 66 3.86 2.70 7.17
CA GLY A 66 3.02 2.45 5.99
C GLY A 66 3.84 2.40 4.69
N LYS A 67 4.71 3.38 4.46
CA LYS A 67 5.68 3.36 3.35
C LYS A 67 6.63 2.16 3.44
N ARG A 68 7.17 1.87 4.63
CA ARG A 68 8.11 0.75 4.82
C ARG A 68 7.47 -0.60 4.49
N ALA A 69 6.23 -0.81 4.93
CA ALA A 69 5.45 -2.00 4.58
C ALA A 69 5.22 -2.10 3.06
N LEU A 70 4.87 -0.99 2.41
CA LEU A 70 4.68 -0.93 0.96
C LEU A 70 5.97 -1.25 0.20
N THR A 71 7.10 -0.65 0.60
CA THR A 71 8.41 -0.88 -0.02
C THR A 71 8.90 -2.32 0.21
N HIS A 72 8.70 -2.88 1.41
CA HIS A 72 9.01 -4.28 1.67
C HIS A 72 8.18 -5.19 0.76
N PHE A 73 6.87 -4.94 0.67
CA PHE A 73 5.97 -5.73 -0.18
C PHE A 73 6.38 -5.67 -1.66
N LEU A 74 6.74 -4.49 -2.17
CA LEU A 74 7.25 -4.33 -3.53
C LEU A 74 8.49 -5.18 -3.79
N LYS A 75 9.49 -5.09 -2.90
CA LYS A 75 10.79 -5.75 -3.08
C LYS A 75 10.69 -7.26 -2.90
N SER A 76 10.00 -7.70 -1.85
CA SER A 76 9.99 -9.10 -1.42
C SER A 76 8.93 -9.95 -2.11
N HIS A 77 7.78 -9.36 -2.46
CA HIS A 77 6.66 -10.09 -3.06
C HIS A 77 6.42 -9.68 -4.50
N VAL A 78 6.11 -8.41 -4.78
CA VAL A 78 5.71 -7.99 -6.13
C VAL A 78 6.82 -8.22 -7.15
N SER A 79 8.07 -7.85 -6.84
CA SER A 79 9.22 -8.04 -7.72
C SER A 79 9.49 -9.51 -8.01
N SER A 80 9.40 -10.37 -6.98
CA SER A 80 9.55 -11.82 -7.11
C SER A 80 8.43 -12.43 -7.96
N SER A 81 7.18 -12.02 -7.75
CA SER A 81 6.01 -12.51 -8.49
C SER A 81 6.03 -12.16 -9.98
N VAL A 82 6.78 -11.14 -10.39
CA VAL A 82 6.95 -10.79 -11.82
C VAL A 82 8.34 -11.12 -12.36
N ASN A 83 9.16 -11.84 -11.57
CA ASN A 83 10.55 -12.21 -11.87
C ASN A 83 11.40 -11.03 -12.39
N ARG A 84 11.24 -9.85 -11.77
CA ARG A 84 11.94 -8.63 -12.15
C ARG A 84 12.05 -7.68 -10.97
N SER A 85 13.22 -7.07 -10.79
CA SER A 85 13.37 -5.99 -9.81
C SER A 85 12.54 -4.77 -10.21
N LEU A 86 11.62 -4.36 -9.34
CA LEU A 86 10.75 -3.22 -9.54
C LEU A 86 11.11 -2.08 -8.58
N GLN A 87 10.90 -0.85 -9.04
CA GLN A 87 11.06 0.37 -8.25
C GLN A 87 9.90 1.32 -8.52
N MET A 88 9.42 1.99 -7.47
CA MET A 88 8.43 3.04 -7.63
C MET A 88 9.09 4.25 -8.31
N LEU A 89 8.40 4.83 -9.29
CA LEU A 89 8.86 6.01 -10.00
C LEU A 89 8.05 7.22 -9.53
N HIS A 90 8.74 8.34 -9.35
CA HIS A 90 8.09 9.58 -8.98
C HIS A 90 7.18 10.07 -10.12
N ASP A 91 5.90 10.24 -9.81
CA ASP A 91 4.93 10.86 -10.70
C ASP A 91 4.53 12.24 -10.14
N PRO A 92 4.99 13.34 -10.78
CA PRO A 92 4.70 14.69 -10.31
C PRO A 92 3.23 15.06 -10.44
N SER A 93 2.45 14.40 -11.32
CA SER A 93 1.03 14.68 -11.52
C SER A 93 0.16 14.21 -10.35
N VAL A 94 0.66 13.26 -9.57
CA VAL A 94 -0.02 12.71 -8.38
C VAL A 94 0.77 12.96 -7.09
N HIS A 95 1.88 13.71 -7.14
CA HIS A 95 2.74 14.01 -6.00
C HIS A 95 3.11 12.75 -5.19
N GLY A 96 3.52 11.68 -5.87
CA GLY A 96 3.74 10.39 -5.25
C GLY A 96 4.63 9.50 -6.09
N ASP A 97 5.28 8.54 -5.44
CA ASP A 97 5.95 7.46 -6.13
C ASP A 97 4.92 6.38 -6.44
N VAL A 98 4.95 5.84 -7.65
CA VAL A 98 3.93 4.91 -8.16
C VAL A 98 4.61 3.74 -8.87
N ILE A 99 4.01 2.56 -8.75
CA ILE A 99 4.25 1.44 -9.67
C ILE A 99 2.97 0.65 -9.87
N GLN A 100 2.80 0.12 -11.08
CA GLN A 100 1.71 -0.77 -11.44
C GLN A 100 2.27 -2.13 -11.84
N ALA A 101 1.60 -3.20 -11.42
CA ALA A 101 1.96 -4.57 -11.75
C ALA A 101 0.70 -5.44 -11.80
N ALA A 102 0.70 -6.47 -12.64
CA ALA A 102 -0.26 -7.55 -12.56
C ALA A 102 0.38 -8.71 -11.79
N ILE A 103 -0.26 -9.19 -10.73
CA ILE A 103 0.23 -10.31 -9.92
C ILE A 103 -0.67 -11.51 -10.16
N GLY A 104 -0.06 -12.64 -10.54
CA GLY A 104 -0.70 -13.96 -10.61
C GLY A 104 -0.67 -14.66 -9.25
N TYR A 105 -1.78 -15.33 -8.94
CA TYR A 105 -1.96 -16.22 -7.79
C TYR A 105 -2.48 -17.57 -8.27
N THR A 106 -1.86 -18.10 -9.32
CA THR A 106 -2.21 -19.40 -9.91
C THR A 106 -1.62 -20.55 -9.08
N ALA A 107 -2.08 -21.78 -9.29
CA ALA A 107 -1.53 -22.95 -8.61
C ALA A 107 -0.03 -23.17 -8.93
N GLU A 108 0.41 -22.74 -10.11
CA GLU A 108 1.78 -22.84 -10.61
C GLU A 108 2.67 -21.70 -10.06
N ASP A 109 2.12 -20.49 -9.92
CA ASP A 109 2.80 -19.31 -9.37
C ASP A 109 2.80 -19.27 -7.82
N SER A 110 2.15 -20.24 -7.17
CA SER A 110 1.94 -20.19 -5.73
C SER A 110 3.23 -20.48 -4.96
N ALA A 111 3.87 -19.40 -4.52
CA ALA A 111 4.66 -19.39 -3.29
C ALA A 111 3.75 -19.76 -2.08
N GLY A 112 3.35 -21.03 -2.00
CA GLY A 112 2.62 -21.65 -0.91
C GLY A 112 1.16 -21.22 -0.68
N TYR A 113 0.49 -22.02 0.15
CA TYR A 113 -0.72 -21.69 0.89
C TYR A 113 -0.56 -20.37 1.67
N ASP A 114 -1.66 -19.63 1.85
CA ASP A 114 -1.65 -18.40 2.66
C ASP A 114 -2.20 -18.62 4.07
N LEU A 115 -2.25 -17.55 4.87
CA LEU A 115 -2.70 -17.60 6.26
C LEU A 115 -4.08 -18.26 6.43
N VAL A 116 -5.02 -18.07 5.51
CA VAL A 116 -6.36 -18.67 5.60
C VAL A 116 -6.30 -20.19 5.44
N ASP A 117 -5.49 -20.68 4.50
CA ASP A 117 -5.30 -22.11 4.28
C ASP A 117 -4.61 -22.76 5.48
N PHE A 118 -3.67 -22.06 6.11
CA PHE A 118 -3.01 -22.58 7.30
C PHE A 118 -3.91 -22.65 8.53
N PHE A 119 -4.93 -21.79 8.63
CA PHE A 119 -5.91 -21.85 9.73
C PHE A 119 -6.99 -22.91 9.54
N SER A 120 -7.16 -23.46 8.33
CA SER A 120 -8.30 -24.31 8.02
C SER A 120 -7.98 -25.31 6.92
N GLU A 121 -7.90 -26.60 7.28
CA GLU A 121 -7.73 -27.68 6.30
C GLU A 121 -8.83 -27.71 5.25
N ARG A 122 -10.06 -27.37 5.65
CA ARG A 122 -11.19 -27.19 4.73
C ARG A 122 -10.93 -26.08 3.72
N SER A 123 -10.40 -24.94 4.17
CA SER A 123 -10.05 -23.82 3.27
C SER A 123 -8.90 -24.22 2.35
N ARG A 124 -7.89 -24.92 2.88
CA ARG A 124 -6.78 -25.49 2.12
C ARG A 124 -7.25 -26.42 1.00
N ALA A 125 -8.11 -27.39 1.34
CA ALA A 125 -8.70 -28.32 0.37
C ALA A 125 -9.54 -27.59 -0.69
N LYS A 126 -10.31 -26.58 -0.30
CA LYS A 126 -11.06 -25.75 -1.24
C LYS A 126 -10.14 -24.97 -2.19
N THR A 127 -9.08 -24.36 -1.68
CA THR A 127 -8.08 -23.64 -2.49
C THR A 127 -7.40 -24.59 -3.46
N ALA A 128 -7.03 -25.81 -3.04
CA ALA A 128 -6.47 -26.82 -3.92
C ALA A 128 -7.44 -27.26 -5.04
N ALA A 129 -8.74 -27.35 -4.73
CA ALA A 129 -9.75 -27.79 -5.70
C ALA A 129 -10.22 -26.68 -6.65
N THR A 130 -10.24 -25.42 -6.21
CA THR A 130 -10.93 -24.33 -6.94
C THR A 130 -10.07 -23.08 -7.16
N GLY A 131 -8.84 -23.05 -6.66
CA GLY A 131 -7.99 -21.86 -6.67
C GLY A 131 -8.43 -20.80 -5.67
N VAL A 132 -7.91 -19.59 -5.85
CA VAL A 132 -8.23 -18.41 -5.04
C VAL A 132 -9.27 -17.52 -5.72
N PRO A 133 -10.03 -16.70 -4.98
CA PRO A 133 -11.07 -15.84 -5.55
C PRO A 133 -10.61 -14.88 -6.65
N HIS A 134 -9.41 -14.31 -6.52
CA HIS A 134 -8.80 -13.42 -7.52
C HIS A 134 -7.44 -13.98 -7.94
N PRO A 135 -7.41 -14.87 -8.96
CA PRO A 135 -6.18 -15.51 -9.42
C PRO A 135 -5.25 -14.52 -10.14
N THR A 136 -5.75 -13.32 -10.49
CA THR A 136 -4.92 -12.23 -11.00
C THR A 136 -5.38 -10.92 -10.40
N VAL A 137 -4.44 -10.08 -9.99
CA VAL A 137 -4.74 -8.77 -9.41
C VAL A 137 -3.98 -7.68 -10.16
N GLN A 138 -4.72 -6.68 -10.63
CA GLN A 138 -4.15 -5.44 -11.16
C GLN A 138 -3.82 -4.52 -9.99
N LEU A 139 -2.55 -4.49 -9.60
CA LEU A 139 -2.07 -3.80 -8.41
C LEU A 139 -1.41 -2.47 -8.76
N THR A 140 -1.78 -1.42 -8.04
CA THR A 140 -1.00 -0.18 -7.96
C THR A 140 -0.45 0.00 -6.55
N LEU A 141 0.82 0.34 -6.41
CA LEU A 141 1.40 0.82 -5.16
C LEU A 141 1.59 2.33 -5.27
N LEU A 142 1.13 3.08 -4.28
CA LEU A 142 1.27 4.52 -4.20
C LEU A 142 1.91 4.92 -2.87
N ALA A 143 3.01 5.66 -2.91
CA ALA A 143 3.63 6.26 -1.76
C ALA A 143 3.62 7.80 -1.93
N PRO A 144 2.73 8.53 -1.23
CA PRO A 144 2.71 10.00 -1.31
C PRO A 144 4.08 10.60 -0.99
N THR A 145 4.55 11.55 -1.78
CA THR A 145 5.79 12.31 -1.53
C THR A 145 5.53 13.68 -0.89
N THR A 146 4.27 13.93 -0.51
CA THR A 146 3.84 15.05 0.32
C THR A 146 4.14 14.80 1.80
N TYR A 147 4.17 15.84 2.62
CA TYR A 147 4.09 15.67 4.08
C TYR A 147 2.83 14.91 4.48
N MET A 148 2.87 14.25 5.64
CA MET A 148 1.82 13.35 6.10
C MET A 148 0.45 14.04 6.09
N ASN A 149 0.35 15.24 6.63
CA ASN A 149 -0.89 16.03 6.69
C ASN A 149 -1.37 16.55 5.32
N ALA A 150 -0.69 16.22 4.23
CA ALA A 150 -1.06 16.54 2.85
C ALA A 150 -1.15 15.28 1.95
N SER A 151 -1.14 14.07 2.55
CA SER A 151 -1.18 12.79 1.82
C SER A 151 -2.42 12.62 0.94
N GLY A 152 -3.55 13.20 1.35
CA GLY A 152 -4.81 13.17 0.63
C GLY A 152 -4.74 13.90 -0.71
N LYS A 153 -3.88 14.91 -0.87
CA LYS A 153 -3.65 15.56 -2.17
C LYS A 153 -3.10 14.57 -3.19
N SER A 154 -2.13 13.76 -2.78
CA SER A 154 -1.55 12.73 -3.64
C SER A 154 -2.57 11.65 -3.99
N VAL A 155 -3.26 11.11 -2.98
CA VAL A 155 -4.28 10.08 -3.18
C VAL A 155 -5.41 10.57 -4.07
N ARG A 156 -5.93 11.79 -3.86
CA ARG A 156 -6.98 12.38 -4.69
C ARG A 156 -6.51 12.63 -6.12
N GLY A 157 -5.26 13.10 -6.29
CA GLY A 157 -4.62 13.28 -7.58
C GLY A 157 -4.58 11.96 -8.36
N PHE A 158 -4.05 10.90 -7.73
CA PHE A 158 -4.02 9.55 -8.31
C PHE A 158 -5.42 9.05 -8.72
N LEU A 159 -6.39 9.10 -7.81
CA LEU A 159 -7.73 8.60 -8.10
C LEU A 159 -8.37 9.34 -9.28
N SER A 160 -8.16 10.66 -9.37
CA SER A 160 -8.71 11.49 -10.45
C SER A 160 -8.00 11.22 -11.78
N HIS A 161 -6.66 11.20 -11.77
CA HIS A 161 -5.82 11.03 -12.95
C HIS A 161 -6.05 9.67 -13.62
N HIS A 162 -6.13 8.60 -12.83
CA HIS A 162 -6.30 7.23 -13.33
C HIS A 162 -7.78 6.79 -13.41
N ARG A 163 -8.73 7.71 -13.23
CA ARG A 163 -10.18 7.45 -13.27
C ARG A 163 -10.62 6.33 -12.33
N TRP A 164 -10.04 6.27 -11.14
CA TRP A 164 -10.45 5.32 -10.10
C TRP A 164 -11.75 5.75 -9.43
N ARG A 165 -12.62 4.79 -9.14
CA ARG A 165 -13.88 5.01 -8.44
C ARG A 165 -14.01 4.07 -7.26
N LEU A 166 -13.88 4.63 -6.07
CA LEU A 166 -14.06 3.87 -4.83
C LEU A 166 -15.49 3.35 -4.72
N LYS A 167 -15.60 2.10 -4.24
CA LYS A 167 -16.88 1.47 -3.92
C LYS A 167 -17.68 2.32 -2.94
N ARG A 168 -18.96 2.58 -3.28
CA ARG A 168 -19.91 3.20 -2.32
C ARG A 168 -20.15 2.30 -1.11
N ASN A 169 -20.11 0.98 -1.31
CA ASN A 169 -20.17 -0.03 -0.26
C ASN A 169 -18.94 -0.95 -0.39
N PRO A 170 -17.99 -0.95 0.58
CA PRO A 170 -16.81 -1.82 0.55
C PRO A 170 -17.11 -3.33 0.49
N LEU A 171 -18.34 -3.74 0.85
CA LEU A 171 -18.80 -5.14 0.79
C LEU A 171 -19.53 -5.48 -0.52
N SER A 172 -19.62 -4.55 -1.46
CA SER A 172 -20.23 -4.78 -2.77
C SER A 172 -19.39 -5.75 -3.60
N LEU A 173 -20.04 -6.80 -4.12
CA LEU A 173 -19.46 -7.88 -4.93
C LEU A 173 -19.18 -7.49 -6.39
N ASN A 174 -19.32 -6.20 -6.76
CA ASN A 174 -19.01 -5.73 -8.10
C ASN A 174 -17.51 -5.50 -8.30
N PHE A 175 -17.07 -5.60 -9.56
CA PHE A 175 -15.68 -5.41 -10.03
C PHE A 175 -15.26 -3.93 -10.04
N GLN A 176 -15.45 -3.24 -8.92
CA GLN A 176 -15.02 -1.85 -8.73
C GLN A 176 -13.68 -1.77 -8.01
N ASP A 177 -13.06 -0.60 -8.11
CA ASP A 177 -11.73 -0.35 -7.57
C ASP A 177 -11.69 -0.43 -6.03
N GLU A 178 -10.65 -1.06 -5.52
CA GLU A 178 -10.41 -1.20 -4.07
C GLU A 178 -9.17 -0.42 -3.66
N MET A 179 -9.29 0.31 -2.55
CA MET A 179 -8.18 1.05 -1.96
C MET A 179 -7.95 0.59 -0.52
N LEU A 180 -6.69 0.27 -0.22
CA LEU A 180 -6.21 -0.02 1.13
C LEU A 180 -5.11 0.98 1.52
N VAL A 181 -5.35 1.72 2.60
CA VAL A 181 -4.37 2.67 3.15
C VAL A 181 -3.64 2.03 4.32
N LEU A 182 -2.31 1.99 4.26
CA LEU A 182 -1.43 1.48 5.32
C LEU A 182 -0.94 2.67 6.14
N SER A 183 -1.18 2.65 7.45
CA SER A 183 -0.78 3.73 8.36
C SER A 183 -0.38 3.20 9.72
N ASP A 184 0.44 3.97 10.43
CA ASP A 184 0.70 3.77 11.86
C ASP A 184 -0.58 3.90 12.69
N GLU A 185 -0.61 3.21 13.82
CA GLU A 185 -1.65 3.28 14.84
C GLU A 185 -1.00 3.20 16.23
N VAL A 186 -1.11 4.31 16.97
CA VAL A 186 -0.51 4.48 18.30
C VAL A 186 -1.35 3.82 19.39
N SER A 187 -2.63 3.59 19.14
CA SER A 187 -3.50 2.91 20.10
C SER A 187 -3.28 1.39 20.11
N LEU A 188 -2.46 0.85 19.21
CA LEU A 188 -2.17 -0.58 19.10
C LEU A 188 -0.75 -0.89 19.58
N PRO A 189 -0.54 -2.00 20.32
CA PRO A 189 0.79 -2.45 20.67
C PRO A 189 1.63 -2.70 19.42
N PHE A 190 2.96 -2.57 19.54
CA PHE A 190 3.86 -3.00 18.47
C PHE A 190 3.58 -4.45 18.09
N GLY A 191 3.60 -4.75 16.79
CA GLY A 191 3.31 -6.11 16.29
C GLY A 191 1.82 -6.43 16.15
N THR A 192 0.92 -5.60 16.68
CA THR A 192 -0.52 -5.74 16.44
C THR A 192 -0.90 -4.99 15.16
N ILE A 193 -1.56 -5.67 14.22
CA ILE A 193 -2.17 -5.00 13.06
C ILE A 193 -3.68 -5.14 13.12
N ARG A 194 -4.40 -4.17 12.55
CA ARG A 194 -5.86 -4.26 12.41
C ARG A 194 -6.29 -3.80 11.05
N LEU A 195 -7.17 -4.56 10.42
CA LEU A 195 -7.81 -4.16 9.18
C LEU A 195 -9.21 -3.63 9.46
N LYS A 196 -9.54 -2.45 8.92
CA LYS A 196 -10.88 -1.86 8.97
C LYS A 196 -11.35 -1.52 7.56
N SER A 197 -12.64 -1.73 7.28
CA SER A 197 -13.25 -1.40 5.98
C SER A 197 -13.59 0.08 5.80
N ARG A 198 -13.71 0.83 6.90
CA ARG A 198 -13.98 2.27 6.98
C ARG A 198 -13.76 2.81 8.40
N GLY A 199 -13.97 4.11 8.61
CA GLY A 199 -14.06 4.76 9.94
C GLY A 199 -13.40 6.13 10.00
N SER A 200 -13.42 6.78 11.17
CA SER A 200 -12.69 8.04 11.39
C SER A 200 -11.18 7.85 11.29
N SER A 201 -10.41 8.94 11.18
CA SER A 201 -8.95 8.89 11.06
C SER A 201 -8.23 8.29 12.27
N GLY A 202 -8.91 8.19 13.43
CA GLY A 202 -8.27 7.77 14.68
C GLY A 202 -7.14 8.70 15.14
N GLY A 203 -7.20 9.99 14.76
CA GLY A 203 -6.14 10.95 15.07
C GLY A 203 -4.94 10.92 14.11
N GLN A 204 -4.87 9.97 13.16
CA GLN A 204 -3.78 9.89 12.19
C GLN A 204 -3.94 10.99 11.11
N ASN A 205 -2.95 11.87 11.01
CA ASN A 205 -3.03 13.09 10.18
C ASN A 205 -3.14 12.83 8.66
N GLY A 206 -2.45 11.82 8.15
CA GLY A 206 -2.52 11.47 6.73
C GLY A 206 -3.85 10.82 6.36
N VAL A 207 -4.39 9.93 7.20
CA VAL A 207 -5.71 9.36 7.00
C VAL A 207 -6.78 10.45 7.08
N LYS A 208 -6.65 11.41 8.02
CA LYS A 208 -7.52 12.57 8.12
C LYS A 208 -7.53 13.36 6.80
N ASP A 209 -6.36 13.65 6.24
CA ASP A 209 -6.25 14.39 4.98
C ASP A 209 -6.76 13.58 3.77
N VAL A 210 -6.54 12.26 3.73
CA VAL A 210 -7.13 11.38 2.70
C VAL A 210 -8.65 11.42 2.75
N ILE A 211 -9.27 11.30 3.93
CA ILE A 211 -10.73 11.40 4.07
C ILE A 211 -11.22 12.75 3.55
N GLN A 212 -10.55 13.84 3.93
CA GLN A 212 -10.91 15.20 3.53
C GLN A 212 -10.81 15.41 2.01
N CYS A 213 -9.68 15.03 1.40
CA CYS A 213 -9.44 15.24 -0.03
C CYS A 213 -10.26 14.31 -0.93
N VAL A 214 -10.49 13.06 -0.50
CA VAL A 214 -11.27 12.09 -1.27
C VAL A 214 -12.78 12.27 -1.05
N GLY A 215 -13.18 12.87 0.08
CA GLY A 215 -14.58 13.19 0.41
C GLY A 215 -15.37 12.01 0.97
N THR A 216 -14.70 10.96 1.45
CA THR A 216 -15.33 9.78 2.05
C THR A 216 -14.36 9.03 2.96
N ASP A 217 -14.89 8.35 3.97
CA ASP A 217 -14.14 7.44 4.83
C ASP A 217 -14.26 5.96 4.42
N ARG A 218 -15.01 5.69 3.34
CA ARG A 218 -15.36 4.34 2.85
C ARG A 218 -14.23 3.72 2.02
N PHE A 219 -13.08 3.58 2.65
CA PHE A 219 -11.93 2.86 2.10
C PHE A 219 -11.26 2.03 3.19
N ALA A 220 -10.66 0.91 2.79
CA ALA A 220 -10.04 0.00 3.73
C ALA A 220 -8.75 0.57 4.29
N ARG A 221 -8.40 0.18 5.51
CA ARG A 221 -7.19 0.61 6.21
C ARG A 221 -6.53 -0.56 6.90
N LEU A 222 -5.23 -0.69 6.72
CA LEU A 222 -4.38 -1.54 7.54
C LEU A 222 -3.69 -0.63 8.56
N LYS A 223 -4.15 -0.72 9.80
CA LYS A 223 -3.58 -0.04 10.95
C LYS A 223 -2.44 -0.88 11.49
N ILE A 224 -1.24 -0.31 11.57
CA ILE A 224 -0.04 -0.99 12.01
C ILE A 224 0.34 -0.43 13.38
N GLY A 225 0.28 -1.26 14.41
CA GLY A 225 0.64 -0.89 15.77
C GLY A 225 2.10 -0.48 15.86
N VAL A 226 2.33 0.76 16.27
CA VAL A 226 3.69 1.33 16.43
C VAL A 226 4.11 1.46 17.89
N GLY A 227 3.32 0.89 18.80
CA GLY A 227 3.51 0.99 20.25
C GLY A 227 2.78 2.19 20.84
N ALA A 228 2.83 2.27 22.17
CA ALA A 228 2.13 3.24 23.02
C ALA A 228 0.65 2.99 23.33
N SER A 229 0.16 1.76 23.12
CA SER A 229 -1.22 1.38 23.47
C SER A 229 -1.58 1.63 24.95
N GLN A 230 -0.61 1.62 25.86
CA GLN A 230 -0.80 1.94 27.27
C GLN A 230 -1.30 3.37 27.52
N TRP A 231 -1.17 4.28 26.54
CA TRP A 231 -1.74 5.62 26.60
C TRP A 231 -3.24 5.66 26.28
N PHE A 232 -3.79 4.55 25.79
CA PHE A 232 -5.17 4.44 25.30
C PHE A 232 -6.00 3.42 26.08
N THR A 233 -5.62 3.15 27.34
CA THR A 233 -6.32 2.24 28.25
C THR A 233 -7.04 3.01 29.34
N ASN A 234 -7.97 2.36 30.04
CA ASN A 234 -8.65 2.91 31.23
C ASN A 234 -9.35 4.26 31.00
N GLY A 235 -9.92 4.48 29.82
CA GLY A 235 -10.59 5.73 29.46
C GLY A 235 -9.67 6.85 28.97
N ASN A 236 -8.34 6.65 29.00
CA ASN A 236 -7.40 7.59 28.38
C ASN A 236 -7.51 7.52 26.85
N THR A 237 -7.43 8.68 26.21
CA THR A 237 -7.57 8.81 24.76
C THR A 237 -6.34 9.42 24.10
N GLY A 238 -5.20 9.40 24.78
CA GLY A 238 -4.01 10.11 24.30
C GLY A 238 -2.80 9.98 25.21
N PRO A 239 -1.64 10.49 24.75
CA PRO A 239 -0.40 10.44 25.50
C PRO A 239 -0.51 11.18 26.85
N PRO A 240 0.44 10.94 27.79
CA PRO A 240 0.57 11.74 28.99
C PRO A 240 0.61 13.24 28.66
N SER A 241 0.02 14.09 29.52
CA SER A 241 -0.19 15.53 29.26
C SER A 241 1.04 16.32 28.81
N HIS A 242 2.25 15.84 29.08
CA HIS A 242 3.52 16.50 28.71
C HIS A 242 4.25 15.82 27.54
N PHE A 243 3.68 14.78 26.94
CA PHE A 243 4.28 14.05 25.83
C PHE A 243 3.49 14.33 24.55
N PRO A 244 4.03 15.11 23.60
CA PRO A 244 3.31 15.41 22.38
C PRO A 244 3.39 14.20 21.43
N LEU A 245 2.23 13.78 20.91
CA LEU A 245 2.07 12.55 20.12
C LEU A 245 2.91 12.56 18.84
N ASP A 246 3.08 13.74 18.23
CA ASP A 246 3.88 13.95 17.04
C ASP A 246 5.35 13.54 17.26
N LYS A 247 5.94 13.86 18.42
CA LYS A 247 7.30 13.41 18.77
C LYS A 247 7.38 11.90 18.84
N TYR A 248 6.34 11.21 19.33
CA TYR A 248 6.34 9.74 19.36
C TYR A 248 6.37 9.16 17.95
N VAL A 249 5.43 9.57 17.10
CA VAL A 249 5.32 9.01 15.74
C VAL A 249 6.50 9.41 14.85
N LEU A 250 7.12 10.57 15.08
CA LEU A 250 8.33 11.00 14.37
C LEU A 250 9.63 10.44 14.98
N SER A 251 9.55 9.64 16.05
CA SER A 251 10.73 8.96 16.61
C SER A 251 10.95 7.59 15.96
N ARG A 252 12.19 7.09 16.06
CA ARG A 252 12.59 5.75 15.61
C ARG A 252 12.12 4.68 16.59
N PHE A 253 11.81 3.49 16.07
CA PHE A 253 11.56 2.30 16.89
C PHE A 253 12.69 2.10 17.91
N ASN A 254 12.34 1.65 19.12
CA ASN A 254 13.37 1.31 20.10
C ASN A 254 14.10 0.02 19.66
N SER A 255 15.19 -0.36 20.33
CA SER A 255 16.00 -1.49 19.90
C SER A 255 15.21 -2.80 19.75
N SER A 256 14.37 -3.15 20.73
CA SER A 256 13.60 -4.41 20.68
C SER A 256 12.53 -4.39 19.59
N GLU A 257 11.88 -3.26 19.35
CA GLU A 257 10.94 -3.07 18.24
C GLU A 257 11.66 -3.13 16.88
N GLN A 258 12.85 -2.51 16.78
CA GLN A 258 13.64 -2.47 15.57
C GLN A 258 14.12 -3.88 15.17
N ASP A 259 14.55 -4.69 16.12
CA ASP A 259 14.97 -6.08 15.90
C ASP A 259 13.81 -6.92 15.33
N ARG A 260 12.59 -6.68 15.81
CA ARG A 260 11.38 -7.40 15.40
C ARG A 260 10.71 -6.83 14.14
N LEU A 261 11.21 -5.72 13.61
CA LEU A 261 10.57 -4.99 12.53
C LEU A 261 10.57 -5.74 11.21
N GLY A 262 11.63 -6.51 10.93
CA GLY A 262 11.69 -7.38 9.76
C GLY A 262 10.55 -8.40 9.76
N ASP A 263 10.25 -8.99 10.92
CA ASP A 263 9.19 -9.98 11.05
C ASP A 263 7.79 -9.36 11.00
N LEU A 264 7.63 -8.15 11.55
CA LEU A 264 6.39 -7.38 11.36
C LEU A 264 6.12 -7.10 9.87
N LEU A 265 7.14 -6.71 9.10
CA LEU A 265 6.99 -6.46 7.68
C LEU A 265 6.63 -7.73 6.90
N LYS A 266 7.23 -8.88 7.24
CA LYS A 266 6.85 -10.19 6.68
C LYS A 266 5.41 -10.56 7.03
N TYR A 267 4.99 -10.35 8.27
CA TYR A 267 3.61 -10.61 8.70
C TYR A 267 2.61 -9.73 7.92
N ILE A 268 2.90 -8.43 7.80
CA ILE A 268 2.09 -7.50 7.00
C ILE A 268 2.02 -7.97 5.54
N GLN A 269 3.13 -8.40 4.93
CA GLN A 269 3.14 -8.95 3.58
C GLN A 269 2.16 -10.11 3.43
N GLU A 270 2.11 -11.07 4.36
CA GLU A 270 1.18 -12.20 4.27
C GLU A 270 -0.29 -11.75 4.36
N VAL A 271 -0.58 -10.75 5.20
CA VAL A 271 -1.93 -10.17 5.29
C VAL A 271 -2.29 -9.41 4.02
N LEU A 272 -1.34 -8.70 3.41
CA LEU A 272 -1.54 -8.03 2.12
C LEU A 272 -1.81 -9.05 1.01
N ARG A 273 -1.08 -10.17 0.98
CA ARG A 273 -1.39 -11.28 0.04
C ARG A 273 -2.85 -11.71 0.19
N VAL A 274 -3.27 -12.12 1.39
CA VAL A 274 -4.68 -12.50 1.66
C VAL A 274 -5.66 -11.42 1.18
N TYR A 275 -5.38 -10.14 1.44
CA TYR A 275 -6.22 -9.04 0.96
C TYR A 275 -6.33 -8.96 -0.57
N LEU A 276 -5.21 -9.15 -1.28
CA LEU A 276 -5.19 -9.07 -2.73
C LEU A 276 -5.99 -10.21 -3.36
N HIS A 277 -5.73 -11.48 -3.01
CA HIS A 277 -6.31 -12.62 -3.73
C HIS A 277 -7.53 -13.29 -3.07
N ARG A 278 -7.77 -13.07 -1.77
CA ARG A 278 -9.00 -13.55 -1.07
C ARG A 278 -9.98 -12.44 -0.69
N GLY A 279 -9.54 -11.19 -0.75
CA GLY A 279 -10.38 -10.02 -0.49
C GLY A 279 -10.46 -9.59 0.98
N LEU A 280 -11.16 -8.48 1.18
CA LEU A 280 -11.18 -7.71 2.42
C LEU A 280 -11.67 -8.51 3.64
N GLN A 281 -12.69 -9.34 3.49
CA GLN A 281 -13.31 -10.06 4.60
C GLN A 281 -12.32 -11.06 5.21
N GLN A 282 -11.68 -11.89 4.37
CA GLN A 282 -10.71 -12.88 4.83
C GLN A 282 -9.48 -12.22 5.44
N ALA A 283 -8.97 -11.15 4.81
CA ALA A 283 -7.86 -10.39 5.36
C ALA A 283 -8.19 -9.75 6.71
N THR A 284 -9.44 -9.30 6.90
CA THR A 284 -9.91 -8.77 8.19
C THR A 284 -9.90 -9.83 9.27
N THR A 285 -10.41 -11.04 8.98
CA THR A 285 -10.40 -12.16 9.93
C THR A 285 -8.98 -12.50 10.38
N VAL A 286 -8.04 -12.59 9.44
CA VAL A 286 -6.63 -12.88 9.73
C VAL A 286 -6.00 -11.76 10.54
N ALA A 287 -6.04 -10.52 10.04
CA ALA A 287 -5.36 -9.38 10.66
C ALA A 287 -5.90 -9.07 12.07
N ASN A 288 -7.20 -9.24 12.29
CA ASN A 288 -7.82 -8.93 13.58
C ASN A 288 -7.82 -10.11 14.56
N GLY A 289 -7.53 -11.32 14.09
CA GLY A 289 -7.51 -12.55 14.88
C GLY A 289 -6.15 -12.88 15.50
N MET A 290 -5.08 -12.18 15.13
CA MET A 290 -3.73 -12.42 15.68
C MET A 290 -2.84 -11.17 15.68
N ASP A 291 -1.80 -11.23 16.51
CA ASP A 291 -0.67 -10.32 16.52
C ASP A 291 0.62 -11.00 15.99
N LEU A 292 1.72 -10.26 15.99
CA LEU A 292 3.02 -10.74 15.53
C LEU A 292 3.53 -11.95 16.32
N ASP A 293 3.32 -11.99 17.63
CA ASP A 293 3.78 -13.10 18.47
C ASP A 293 3.02 -14.39 18.13
N ALA A 294 1.69 -14.31 17.99
CA ALA A 294 0.87 -15.43 17.53
C ALA A 294 1.23 -15.86 16.09
N TYR A 295 1.57 -14.92 15.21
CA TYR A 295 2.05 -15.22 13.86
C TYR A 295 3.38 -15.98 13.92
N LEU A 296 4.37 -15.48 14.64
CA LEU A 296 5.68 -16.12 14.75
C LEU A 296 5.58 -17.51 15.39
N HIS A 297 4.86 -17.64 16.50
CA HIS A 297 4.68 -18.95 17.15
C HIS A 297 4.02 -19.98 16.23
N LYS A 298 3.10 -19.57 15.35
CA LYS A 298 2.40 -20.49 14.43
C LYS A 298 3.17 -20.77 13.13
N PHE A 299 4.02 -19.85 12.69
CA PHE A 299 4.56 -19.83 11.33
C PHE A 299 6.08 -19.68 11.22
N ALA A 300 6.83 -19.48 12.31
CA ALA A 300 8.28 -19.33 12.29
C ALA A 300 9.00 -20.56 11.69
N ASP A 301 8.56 -21.77 12.04
CA ASP A 301 9.19 -23.02 11.58
C ASP A 301 8.65 -23.54 10.24
N LYS A 302 7.49 -23.05 9.80
CA LYS A 302 6.80 -23.57 8.61
C LYS A 302 7.25 -22.93 7.28
N LYS A 303 8.17 -21.96 7.34
CA LYS A 303 8.69 -21.23 6.17
C LYS A 303 10.16 -21.50 5.85
N ALA A 304 10.82 -22.41 6.57
CA ALA A 304 12.14 -22.92 6.16
C ALA A 304 12.05 -23.91 4.98
N VAL A 305 10.84 -24.16 4.45
CA VAL A 305 10.55 -25.13 3.39
C VAL A 305 9.64 -24.50 2.32
N VAL A 306 10.02 -23.34 1.77
CA VAL A 306 9.58 -22.87 0.43
C VAL A 306 10.70 -22.02 -0.17
#